data_AF-A0A9W8NZ63-F1
#
_entry.id   AF-A0A9W8NZ63-F1
#
_cell.length_a   1.000
_cell.length_b   1.000
_cell.length_c   1.000
_cell.angle_alpha   90.00
_cell.angle_beta   90.00
_cell.angle_gamma   90.00
#
_symmetry.space_group_name_H-M   'P 1'
#
loop_
_entity.id
_entity.type
_entity.pdbx_description
1 polymer ?
#
loop_
_entity_poly.entity_id
_entity_poly.type
_entity_poly.pdbx_seq_one_letter_code
_entity_poly.pdbx_strand_id
1 'polypeptide(L)'
;MNVILLALPTECTATVMRIVVTDMFKALLLEVKAHIDMIQNADMPRATLAGSKKKRTHMEKTEEDKMKTRGRAIPRLVTVYEDIHVILTQYDEYRRKRYHQEQPEEEDDELESENEEAQKERVAKETEKRRLQRGYMGVLQICRLFPKFLDTIKDKPSVIDDLWQGATSARSYDTNQVLKLVGEELNKMVDKANDSLRQRYREQMKEFHKQLRRFQAESPDSTGAASVEPIEPLEPIYHEKYAEKSRGDRGLQGNISGYLLCPVEFDWDDLAVRATLRKLEDPTYDFASSAHSRCFYPAEGFDPEDLDKGFLQSHLLLQVYRMLFTSPSSTKDRSDDLENLPPAPKKKKGTASHRANVAQHIQMASVVPRSIAYAAIHLHFALSDAPWWSATHYGYNYQDLWYFVIDFFEDPVDEDAEEHAKGLLKWWNDRIFTGTNSAANSRGTKMTSRKEDITQRQHHFHSTTRSSSPQNEEIAAILAKVPDDYKPTQHLAIPSRDWD
;
A
#
# COMPACT_ATOMS: atom_id res chain seq x y z
N MET A 1 -10.33 39.78 14.01
CA MET A 1 -11.61 40.44 13.64
C MET A 1 -12.72 40.04 14.64
N ASN A 2 -12.44 40.12 15.95
CA ASN A 2 -13.30 39.51 16.99
C ASN A 2 -13.69 40.47 18.13
N VAL A 3 -13.71 41.79 17.90
CA VAL A 3 -14.05 42.74 19.00
C VAL A 3 -15.14 43.76 18.63
N ILE A 4 -15.75 43.69 17.44
CA ILE A 4 -16.86 44.60 17.08
C ILE A 4 -18.04 43.79 16.55
N LEU A 5 -18.69 43.00 17.41
CA LEU A 5 -19.92 42.28 17.06
C LEU A 5 -20.88 42.12 18.25
N LEU A 6 -20.72 42.93 19.28
CA LEU A 6 -21.68 43.03 20.39
C LEU A 6 -22.26 44.43 20.39
N ALA A 7 -23.49 44.55 19.84
CA ALA A 7 -24.44 45.66 19.91
C ALA A 7 -24.89 46.24 18.56
N LEU A 8 -25.37 45.40 17.62
CA LEU A 8 -26.21 45.88 16.51
C LEU A 8 -27.46 44.99 16.32
N PRO A 9 -28.62 45.57 15.92
CA PRO A 9 -29.86 44.83 15.74
C PRO A 9 -29.73 43.73 14.68
N THR A 10 -30.45 42.62 14.87
CA THR A 10 -30.37 41.36 14.11
C THR A 10 -30.58 41.47 12.60
N GLU A 11 -31.16 42.57 12.11
CA GLU A 11 -31.36 42.81 10.67
C GLU A 11 -30.14 43.46 9.98
N CYS A 12 -29.28 44.17 10.74
CA CYS A 12 -28.06 44.78 10.19
C CYS A 12 -26.90 43.78 10.03
N THR A 13 -26.79 42.78 10.92
CA THR A 13 -25.72 41.78 10.87
C THR A 13 -25.84 40.85 9.67
N ALA A 14 -27.06 40.50 9.24
CA ALA A 14 -27.29 39.67 8.06
C ALA A 14 -26.91 40.38 6.76
N THR A 15 -27.14 41.69 6.68
CA THR A 15 -26.79 42.51 5.50
C THR A 15 -25.28 42.73 5.41
N VAL A 16 -24.61 42.99 6.54
CA VAL A 16 -23.14 43.13 6.58
C VAL A 16 -22.44 41.80 6.31
N MET A 17 -22.93 40.67 6.85
CA MET A 17 -22.37 39.35 6.50
C MET A 17 -22.58 39.00 5.04
N ARG A 18 -23.75 39.32 4.45
CA ARG A 18 -23.98 39.11 3.02
C ARG A 18 -23.01 39.91 2.17
N ILE A 19 -22.79 41.19 2.47
CA ILE A 19 -21.86 42.07 1.73
C ILE A 19 -20.43 41.56 1.86
N VAL A 20 -19.97 41.22 3.07
CA VAL A 20 -18.60 40.71 3.29
C VAL A 20 -18.38 39.36 2.60
N VAL A 21 -19.35 38.44 2.67
CA VAL A 21 -19.24 37.13 1.99
C VAL A 21 -19.31 37.29 0.47
N THR A 22 -20.15 38.18 -0.08
CA THR A 22 -20.18 38.41 -1.53
C THR A 22 -18.93 39.10 -2.04
N ASP A 23 -18.35 40.05 -1.30
CA ASP A 23 -17.13 40.72 -1.73
C ASP A 23 -15.89 39.83 -1.57
N MET A 24 -15.83 38.97 -0.54
CA MET A 24 -14.81 37.93 -0.44
C MET A 24 -14.91 36.88 -1.56
N PHE A 25 -16.14 36.45 -1.92
CA PHE A 25 -16.33 35.53 -3.05
C PHE A 25 -15.98 36.18 -4.39
N LYS A 26 -16.29 37.47 -4.58
CA LYS A 26 -15.90 38.21 -5.78
C LYS A 26 -14.38 38.39 -5.88
N ALA A 27 -13.70 38.63 -4.76
CA ALA A 27 -12.24 38.72 -4.73
C ALA A 27 -11.58 37.37 -5.07
N LEU A 28 -12.08 36.27 -4.50
CA LEU A 28 -11.61 34.92 -4.79
C LEU A 28 -11.87 34.52 -6.26
N LEU A 29 -13.04 34.89 -6.80
CA LEU A 29 -13.36 34.68 -8.21
C LEU A 29 -12.50 35.53 -9.15
N LEU A 30 -12.11 36.74 -8.75
CA LEU A 30 -11.18 37.57 -9.52
C LEU A 30 -9.77 36.98 -9.53
N GLU A 31 -9.28 36.45 -8.41
CA GLU A 31 -7.98 35.76 -8.33
C GLU A 31 -7.95 34.46 -9.13
N VAL A 32 -9.02 33.66 -9.05
CA VAL A 32 -9.16 32.44 -9.85
C VAL A 32 -9.23 32.78 -11.34
N LYS A 33 -9.96 33.84 -11.72
CA LYS A 33 -10.04 34.29 -13.11
C LYS A 33 -8.71 34.85 -13.62
N ALA A 34 -7.97 35.62 -12.81
CA ALA A 34 -6.63 36.08 -13.16
C ALA A 34 -5.66 34.90 -13.36
N HIS A 35 -5.76 33.85 -12.55
CA HIS A 35 -4.98 32.62 -12.73
C HIS A 35 -5.33 31.86 -14.00
N ILE A 36 -6.61 31.79 -14.35
CA ILE A 36 -7.08 31.15 -15.60
C ILE A 36 -6.64 31.95 -16.83
N ASP A 37 -6.75 33.28 -16.79
CA ASP A 37 -6.31 34.16 -17.88
C ASP A 37 -4.78 34.13 -18.04
N MET A 38 -4.02 33.94 -16.96
CA MET A 38 -2.57 33.74 -17.00
C MET A 38 -2.18 32.38 -17.62
N ILE A 39 -3.00 31.34 -17.44
CA ILE A 39 -2.81 30.02 -18.05
C ILE A 39 -3.21 30.05 -19.54
N GLN A 40 -4.23 30.82 -19.91
CA GLN A 40 -4.75 30.87 -21.28
C GLN A 40 -3.99 31.83 -22.20
N ASN A 41 -3.30 32.85 -21.66
CA ASN A 41 -2.49 33.80 -22.44
C ASN A 41 -0.98 33.51 -22.42
N ALA A 42 -0.55 32.37 -21.87
CA ALA A 42 0.83 31.93 -21.97
C ALA A 42 1.12 31.42 -23.40
N ASP A 43 1.45 32.37 -24.27
CA ASP A 43 1.89 32.15 -25.64
C ASP A 43 3.24 31.40 -25.64
N MET A 44 3.18 30.06 -25.67
CA MET A 44 4.37 29.23 -25.82
C MET A 44 4.84 29.28 -27.28
N PRO A 45 6.09 29.73 -27.56
CA PRO A 45 6.59 29.72 -28.93
C PRO A 45 6.67 28.29 -29.46
N ARG A 46 5.95 28.01 -30.56
CA ARG A 46 6.11 26.81 -31.38
C ARG A 46 7.55 26.75 -31.90
N ALA A 47 8.42 26.07 -31.17
CA ALA A 47 9.71 25.63 -31.70
C ALA A 47 9.46 24.63 -32.83
N THR A 48 9.81 25.05 -34.04
CA THR A 48 9.89 24.22 -35.23
C THR A 48 10.80 23.01 -34.98
N LEU A 49 10.25 21.81 -35.22
CA LEU A 49 10.98 20.55 -35.21
C LEU A 49 11.97 20.51 -36.39
N ALA A 50 13.17 21.03 -36.18
CA ALA A 50 14.35 20.65 -36.96
C ALA A 50 15.23 19.78 -36.06
N GLY A 51 15.31 18.50 -36.40
CA GLY A 51 16.04 17.51 -35.63
C GLY A 51 17.51 17.86 -35.48
N SER A 52 17.96 18.04 -34.25
CA SER A 52 19.35 17.85 -33.87
C SER A 52 19.38 17.00 -32.62
N LYS A 53 19.83 15.75 -32.77
CA LYS A 53 20.08 14.81 -31.66
C LYS A 53 21.22 15.38 -30.81
N LYS A 54 20.92 16.34 -29.94
CA LYS A 54 21.87 16.81 -28.93
C LYS A 54 21.93 15.77 -27.82
N LYS A 55 23.07 15.08 -27.75
CA LYS A 55 23.46 14.14 -26.69
C LYS A 55 23.23 14.86 -25.34
N ARG A 56 22.30 14.36 -24.50
CA ARG A 56 22.02 14.92 -23.16
C ARG A 56 23.31 14.84 -22.34
N THR A 57 23.96 15.98 -22.14
CA THR A 57 24.98 16.15 -21.10
C THR A 57 24.28 16.10 -19.74
N HIS A 58 24.87 15.38 -18.79
CA HIS A 58 24.36 15.23 -17.43
C HIS A 58 24.43 16.60 -16.73
N MET A 59 23.34 17.39 -16.73
CA MET A 59 23.26 18.58 -15.86
C MET A 59 23.14 18.10 -14.41
N GLU A 60 23.99 18.64 -13.53
CA GLU A 60 23.93 18.39 -12.09
C GLU A 60 22.62 18.98 -11.55
N LYS A 61 21.85 18.18 -10.80
CA LYS A 61 20.58 18.62 -10.21
C LYS A 61 20.85 19.66 -9.12
N THR A 62 20.05 20.72 -9.07
CA THR A 62 20.09 21.71 -7.99
C THR A 62 19.70 21.07 -6.65
N GLU A 63 20.05 21.70 -5.52
CA GLU A 63 19.60 21.22 -4.20
C GLU A 63 18.07 21.23 -4.06
N GLU A 64 17.41 22.22 -4.67
CA GLU A 64 15.95 22.30 -4.79
C GLU A 64 15.39 21.08 -5.54
N ASP A 65 15.97 20.72 -6.71
CA ASP A 65 15.56 19.55 -7.49
C ASP A 65 15.77 18.24 -6.72
N LYS A 66 16.84 18.15 -5.92
CA LYS A 66 17.09 17.00 -5.04
C LYS A 66 16.02 16.91 -3.96
N MET A 67 15.67 18.03 -3.35
CA MET A 67 14.65 18.07 -2.29
C MET A 67 13.27 17.70 -2.83
N LYS A 68 12.85 18.28 -3.97
CA LYS A 68 11.63 17.88 -4.69
C LYS A 68 11.63 16.40 -5.05
N THR A 69 12.75 15.88 -5.54
CA THR A 69 12.88 14.45 -5.87
C THR A 69 12.64 13.57 -4.65
N ARG A 70 13.19 13.93 -3.50
CA ARG A 70 13.04 13.17 -2.26
C ARG A 70 11.65 13.35 -1.63
N GLY A 71 11.02 14.53 -1.75
CA GLY A 71 9.66 14.80 -1.28
C GLY A 71 8.63 13.83 -1.85
N ARG A 72 8.90 13.27 -3.04
CA ARG A 72 8.11 12.19 -3.64
C ARG A 72 7.97 10.93 -2.77
N ALA A 73 8.87 10.72 -1.81
CA ALA A 73 8.83 9.58 -0.90
C ALA A 73 7.82 9.75 0.25
N ILE A 74 7.48 10.99 0.60
CA ILE A 74 6.58 11.33 1.72
C ILE A 74 5.20 10.66 1.57
N PRO A 75 4.45 10.83 0.45
CA PRO A 75 3.13 10.22 0.33
C PRO A 75 3.17 8.69 0.36
N ARG A 76 4.31 8.11 -0.02
CA ARG A 76 4.50 6.67 -0.16
C ARG A 76 4.87 5.96 1.14
N LEU A 77 5.47 6.69 2.10
CA LEU A 77 6.05 6.11 3.31
C LEU A 77 5.58 6.78 4.60
N VAL A 78 4.98 7.97 4.52
CA VAL A 78 4.63 8.81 5.67
C VAL A 78 3.13 9.03 5.73
N THR A 79 2.57 9.81 4.81
CA THR A 79 1.13 10.16 4.77
C THR A 79 0.75 10.84 3.45
N VAL A 80 -0.48 10.61 2.99
CA VAL A 80 -1.07 11.25 1.80
C VAL A 80 -1.98 12.44 2.15
N TYR A 81 -2.44 12.50 3.41
CA TYR A 81 -3.49 13.42 3.84
C TYR A 81 -2.99 14.60 4.65
N GLU A 82 -1.92 14.41 5.43
CA GLU A 82 -1.43 15.46 6.32
C GLU A 82 -0.34 16.30 5.66
N ASP A 83 -0.41 17.61 5.91
CA ASP A 83 0.67 18.53 5.55
C ASP A 83 1.88 18.33 6.48
N ILE A 84 3.08 18.58 5.97
CA ILE A 84 4.34 18.45 6.74
C ILE A 84 4.28 19.30 8.02
N HIS A 85 3.66 20.48 7.99
CA HIS A 85 3.46 21.31 9.19
C HIS A 85 2.56 20.66 10.23
N VAL A 86 1.51 19.95 9.80
CA VAL A 86 0.61 19.21 10.69
C VAL A 86 1.37 18.05 11.35
N ILE A 87 2.12 17.29 10.56
CA ILE A 87 2.95 16.17 11.04
C ILE A 87 3.97 16.66 12.09
N LEU A 88 4.64 17.80 11.83
CA LEU A 88 5.57 18.42 12.77
C LEU A 88 4.90 18.86 14.07
N THR A 89 3.70 19.47 13.95
CA THR A 89 2.91 19.86 15.12
C THR A 89 2.59 18.64 15.98
N GLN A 90 2.04 17.59 15.37
CA GLN A 90 1.72 16.33 16.05
C GLN A 90 2.96 15.71 16.73
N TYR A 91 4.11 15.68 16.06
CA TYR A 91 5.37 15.21 16.64
C TYR A 91 5.78 16.00 17.88
N ASP A 92 5.71 17.33 17.83
CA ASP A 92 6.07 18.19 18.96
C ASP A 92 5.09 17.99 20.12
N GLU A 93 3.79 17.83 19.84
CA GLU A 93 2.77 17.55 20.86
C GLU A 93 2.98 16.19 21.53
N TYR A 94 3.23 15.14 20.75
CA TYR A 94 3.51 13.79 21.25
C TYR A 94 4.72 13.80 22.19
N ARG A 95 5.77 14.54 21.82
CA ARG A 95 6.96 14.69 22.66
C ARG A 95 6.70 15.49 23.92
N ARG A 96 5.94 16.59 23.82
CA ARG A 96 5.57 17.45 24.95
C ARG A 96 4.76 16.69 25.99
N LYS A 97 3.83 15.85 25.55
CA LYS A 97 3.01 14.96 26.40
C LYS A 97 3.78 13.75 26.95
N ARG A 98 5.03 13.54 26.52
CA ARG A 98 5.91 12.42 26.95
C ARG A 98 5.38 11.01 26.63
N TYR A 99 4.43 10.88 25.72
CA TYR A 99 3.93 9.58 25.26
C TYR A 99 5.02 8.65 24.70
N HIS A 100 6.11 9.20 24.16
CA HIS A 100 7.28 8.42 23.72
C HIS A 100 8.11 7.81 24.86
N GLN A 101 7.82 8.14 26.12
CA GLN A 101 8.52 7.66 27.32
C GLN A 101 7.63 6.77 28.19
N GLU A 102 6.31 6.76 27.93
CA GLU A 102 5.37 5.86 28.60
C GLU A 102 5.63 4.42 28.12
N GLN A 103 5.65 3.47 29.06
CA GLN A 103 5.58 2.05 28.72
C GLN A 103 4.13 1.71 28.35
N PRO A 104 3.88 0.64 27.56
CA PRO A 104 2.52 0.14 27.39
C PRO A 104 1.93 -0.11 28.77
N GLU A 105 0.85 0.58 29.13
CA GLU A 105 0.08 0.25 30.32
C GLU A 105 -0.47 -1.16 30.04
N GLU A 106 -0.19 -2.12 30.94
CA GLU A 106 -0.95 -3.38 30.94
C GLU A 106 -2.42 -2.97 31.07
N GLU A 107 -3.27 -3.47 30.17
CA GLU A 107 -4.72 -3.26 30.28
C GLU A 107 -5.17 -3.89 31.59
N ASP A 108 -5.23 -3.09 32.64
CA ASP A 108 -5.91 -3.49 33.87
C ASP A 108 -7.39 -3.62 33.51
N ASP A 109 -7.84 -4.87 33.36
CA ASP A 109 -9.24 -5.31 33.27
C ASP A 109 -10.04 -4.99 34.57
N GLU A 110 -9.73 -3.88 35.25
CA GLU A 110 -10.61 -3.33 36.26
C GLU A 110 -11.81 -2.70 35.55
N LEU A 111 -12.82 -3.56 35.33
CA LEU A 111 -14.21 -3.19 35.08
C LEU A 111 -14.75 -2.40 36.29
N GLU A 112 -14.21 -1.22 36.57
CA GLU A 112 -14.95 -0.21 37.30
C GLU A 112 -16.08 0.25 36.37
N SER A 113 -17.30 0.31 36.91
CA SER A 113 -18.48 0.79 36.19
C SER A 113 -18.34 2.29 35.90
N GLU A 114 -17.48 2.64 34.96
CA GLU A 114 -17.29 3.99 34.47
C GLU A 114 -18.57 4.42 33.74
N ASN A 115 -19.12 5.58 34.12
CA ASN A 115 -20.25 6.18 33.40
C ASN A 115 -19.86 6.40 31.92
N GLU A 116 -20.84 6.37 31.00
CA GLU A 116 -20.63 6.55 29.55
C GLU A 116 -19.74 7.75 29.20
N GLU A 117 -19.78 8.81 29.99
CA GLU A 117 -18.98 10.02 29.80
C GLU A 117 -17.48 9.77 30.02
N ALA A 118 -17.11 9.01 31.06
CA ALA A 118 -15.72 8.64 31.33
C ALA A 118 -15.18 7.70 30.24
N GLN A 119 -15.99 6.75 29.79
CA GLN A 119 -15.62 5.89 28.67
C GLN A 119 -15.41 6.69 27.37
N LYS A 120 -16.29 7.64 27.06
CA LYS A 120 -16.14 8.55 25.91
C LYS A 120 -14.87 9.38 26.01
N GLU A 121 -14.53 9.87 27.20
CA GLU A 121 -13.31 10.64 27.44
C GLU A 121 -12.05 9.78 27.27
N ARG A 122 -12.04 8.54 27.78
CA ARG A 122 -10.93 7.58 27.57
C ARG A 122 -10.71 7.29 26.09
N VAL A 123 -11.77 6.96 25.35
CA VAL A 123 -11.70 6.72 23.90
C VAL A 123 -11.19 7.95 23.15
N ALA A 124 -11.65 9.15 23.52
CA ALA A 124 -11.18 10.39 22.91
C ALA A 124 -9.69 10.66 23.18
N LYS A 125 -9.23 10.42 24.40
CA LYS A 125 -7.82 10.57 24.80
C LYS A 125 -6.92 9.59 24.04
N GLU A 126 -7.35 8.34 23.91
CA GLU A 126 -6.62 7.30 23.19
C GLU A 126 -6.57 7.61 21.68
N THR A 127 -7.70 7.99 21.09
CA THR A 127 -7.77 8.44 19.69
C THR A 127 -6.82 9.61 19.43
N GLU A 128 -6.76 10.58 20.34
CA GLU A 128 -5.84 11.71 20.25
C GLU A 128 -4.37 11.27 20.38
N LYS A 129 -4.06 10.37 21.32
CA LYS A 129 -2.72 9.79 21.48
C LYS A 129 -2.26 9.12 20.18
N ARG A 130 -3.11 8.30 19.56
CA ARG A 130 -2.85 7.63 18.26
C ARG A 130 -2.62 8.64 17.14
N ARG A 131 -3.46 9.68 17.03
CA ARG A 131 -3.27 10.75 16.04
C ARG A 131 -1.89 11.41 16.18
N LEU A 132 -1.50 11.75 17.41
CA LEU A 132 -0.19 12.36 17.68
C LEU A 132 0.97 11.39 17.42
N GLN A 133 0.79 10.11 17.74
CA GLN A 133 1.78 9.05 17.49
C GLN A 133 2.06 8.89 15.98
N ARG A 134 1.02 8.95 15.13
CA ARG A 134 1.18 8.87 13.67
C ARG A 134 2.05 10.01 13.14
N GLY A 135 1.85 11.24 13.63
CA GLY A 135 2.71 12.38 13.31
C GLY A 135 4.14 12.20 13.81
N TYR A 136 4.28 11.68 15.03
CA TYR A 136 5.58 11.38 15.61
C TYR A 136 6.37 10.38 14.75
N MET A 137 5.77 9.24 14.41
CA MET A 137 6.34 8.22 13.53
C MET A 137 6.61 8.78 12.14
N GLY A 138 5.75 9.67 11.65
CA GLY A 138 5.93 10.34 10.37
C GLY A 138 7.21 11.18 10.31
N VAL A 139 7.48 12.00 11.33
CA VAL A 139 8.73 12.77 11.41
C VAL A 139 9.95 11.87 11.51
N LEU A 140 9.89 10.76 12.27
CA LEU A 140 11.00 9.79 12.34
C LEU A 140 11.31 9.20 10.96
N GLN A 141 10.28 8.84 10.20
CA GLN A 141 10.45 8.33 8.84
C GLN A 141 11.00 9.40 7.88
N ILE A 142 10.58 10.66 8.01
CA ILE A 142 11.19 11.78 7.27
C ILE A 142 12.67 11.91 7.66
N CYS A 143 13.02 11.91 8.95
CA CYS A 143 14.42 12.01 9.39
C CYS A 143 15.30 10.86 8.86
N ARG A 144 14.72 9.66 8.68
CA ARG A 144 15.39 8.52 8.05
C ARG A 144 15.68 8.78 6.56
N LEU A 145 14.73 9.35 5.84
CA LEU A 145 14.87 9.70 4.41
C LEU A 145 15.77 10.93 4.20
N PHE A 146 15.79 11.82 5.19
CA PHE A 146 16.44 13.12 5.18
C PHE A 146 17.25 13.31 6.46
N PRO A 147 18.50 12.82 6.51
CA PRO A 147 19.35 13.01 7.68
C PRO A 147 19.48 14.49 8.04
N LYS A 148 19.38 14.83 9.32
CA LYS A 148 19.38 16.20 9.85
C LYS A 148 18.19 17.06 9.39
N PHE A 149 17.07 16.45 9.02
CA PHE A 149 15.85 17.15 8.61
C PHE A 149 15.44 18.25 9.60
N LEU A 150 15.33 17.91 10.90
CA LEU A 150 14.88 18.85 11.93
C LEU A 150 15.81 20.06 12.09
N ASP A 151 17.12 19.90 11.92
CA ASP A 151 18.06 21.03 11.97
C ASP A 151 17.95 21.86 10.69
N THR A 152 17.83 21.19 9.55
CA THR A 152 17.73 21.83 8.23
C THR A 152 16.49 22.71 8.12
N ILE A 153 15.33 22.28 8.64
CA ILE A 153 14.11 23.10 8.59
C ILE A 153 14.14 24.28 9.57
N LYS A 154 14.92 24.20 10.66
CA LYS A 154 15.14 25.34 11.56
C LYS A 154 15.94 26.44 10.86
N ASP A 155 16.99 26.04 10.15
CA ASP A 155 17.87 26.97 9.44
C ASP A 155 17.25 27.47 8.13
N LYS A 156 16.50 26.60 7.44
CA LYS A 156 15.90 26.88 6.13
C LYS A 156 14.47 26.31 6.01
N PRO A 157 13.45 27.05 6.46
CA PRO A 157 12.05 26.60 6.42
C PRO A 157 11.51 26.31 5.01
N SER A 158 12.02 26.98 3.97
CA SER A 158 11.57 26.80 2.57
C SER A 158 11.80 25.40 2.00
N VAL A 159 12.61 24.57 2.68
CA VAL A 159 12.76 23.15 2.34
C VAL A 159 11.41 22.41 2.43
N ILE A 160 10.50 22.86 3.29
CA ILE A 160 9.16 22.27 3.43
C ILE A 160 8.37 22.43 2.12
N ASP A 161 8.44 23.59 1.47
CA ASP A 161 7.75 23.86 0.20
C ASP A 161 8.27 22.94 -0.93
N ASP A 162 9.58 22.74 -0.99
CA ASP A 162 10.20 21.84 -1.98
C ASP A 162 9.77 20.38 -1.78
N LEU A 163 9.73 19.94 -0.52
CA LEU A 163 9.25 18.60 -0.18
C LEU A 163 7.78 18.41 -0.54
N TRP A 164 6.95 19.41 -0.23
CA TRP A 164 5.53 19.39 -0.51
C TRP A 164 5.24 19.36 -2.01
N GLN A 165 5.95 20.19 -2.81
CA GLN A 165 5.86 20.14 -4.28
C GLN A 165 6.24 18.76 -4.83
N GLY A 166 7.28 18.15 -4.28
CA GLY A 166 7.68 16.78 -4.58
C GLY A 166 6.58 15.76 -4.27
N ALA A 167 5.99 15.83 -3.08
CA ALA A 167 4.92 14.94 -2.63
C ALA A 167 3.68 15.03 -3.53
N THR A 168 3.22 16.25 -3.84
CA THR A 168 2.07 16.50 -4.71
C THR A 168 2.33 15.99 -6.14
N SER A 169 3.53 16.25 -6.69
CA SER A 169 3.92 15.73 -8.01
C SER A 169 3.93 14.19 -8.07
N ALA A 170 4.41 13.53 -7.02
CA ALA A 170 4.41 12.07 -6.95
C ALA A 170 3.00 11.50 -6.99
N ARG A 171 2.08 12.05 -6.20
CA ARG A 171 0.68 11.62 -6.14
C ARG A 171 0.00 11.67 -7.50
N SER A 172 0.10 12.82 -8.19
CA SER A 172 -0.49 12.99 -9.53
C SER A 172 0.14 12.03 -10.55
N TYR A 173 1.45 11.85 -10.50
CA TYR A 173 2.14 10.90 -11.39
C TYR A 173 1.69 9.46 -11.13
N ASP A 174 1.67 9.05 -9.87
CA ASP A 174 1.36 7.69 -9.43
C ASP A 174 -0.10 7.34 -9.74
N THR A 175 -1.04 8.25 -9.47
CA THR A 175 -2.46 8.09 -9.84
C THR A 175 -2.64 7.80 -11.32
N ASN A 176 -1.94 8.53 -12.20
CA ASN A 176 -2.04 8.33 -13.65
C ASN A 176 -1.41 7.01 -14.12
N GLN A 177 -0.33 6.56 -13.47
CA GLN A 177 0.28 5.27 -13.80
C GLN A 177 -0.60 4.10 -13.36
N VAL A 178 -1.17 4.17 -12.15
CA VAL A 178 -2.09 3.13 -11.65
C VAL A 178 -3.35 3.08 -12.50
N LEU A 179 -3.88 4.25 -12.91
CA LEU A 179 -5.05 4.34 -13.78
C LEU A 179 -4.88 3.47 -15.04
N LYS A 180 -3.73 3.61 -15.71
CA LYS A 180 -3.39 2.84 -16.91
C LYS A 180 -3.29 1.35 -16.64
N LEU A 181 -2.53 0.98 -15.61
CA LEU A 181 -2.35 -0.42 -15.22
C LEU A 181 -3.69 -1.09 -14.92
N VAL A 182 -4.52 -0.48 -14.07
CA VAL A 182 -5.82 -1.04 -13.68
C VAL A 182 -6.74 -1.17 -14.90
N GLY A 183 -6.71 -0.22 -15.84
CA GLY A 183 -7.48 -0.33 -17.08
C GLY A 183 -7.05 -1.52 -17.95
N GLU A 184 -5.74 -1.77 -18.05
CA GLU A 184 -5.20 -2.95 -18.75
C GLU A 184 -5.63 -4.25 -18.07
N GLU A 185 -5.58 -4.33 -16.74
CA GLU A 185 -5.99 -5.53 -15.99
C GLU A 185 -7.50 -5.78 -16.05
N LEU A 186 -8.32 -4.72 -15.95
CA LEU A 186 -9.76 -4.82 -16.16
C LEU A 186 -10.07 -5.37 -17.56
N ASN A 187 -9.35 -4.93 -18.59
CA ASN A 187 -9.54 -5.43 -19.95
C ASN A 187 -9.16 -6.91 -20.10
N LYS A 188 -8.16 -7.41 -19.37
CA LYS A 188 -7.88 -8.85 -19.31
C LYS A 188 -9.03 -9.63 -18.67
N MET A 189 -9.61 -9.08 -17.59
CA MET A 189 -10.79 -9.69 -16.95
C MET A 189 -12.00 -9.69 -17.88
N VAL A 190 -12.23 -8.60 -18.64
CA VAL A 190 -13.26 -8.53 -19.69
C VAL A 190 -13.04 -9.62 -20.74
N ASP A 191 -11.81 -9.77 -21.25
CA ASP A 191 -11.49 -10.78 -22.25
C ASP A 191 -11.80 -12.20 -21.72
N LYS A 192 -11.38 -12.51 -20.49
CA LYS A 192 -11.67 -13.80 -19.82
C LYS A 192 -13.16 -14.05 -19.61
N ALA A 193 -13.91 -13.03 -19.20
CA ALA A 193 -15.35 -13.12 -19.01
C ALA A 193 -16.07 -13.35 -20.34
N ASN A 194 -15.70 -12.61 -21.38
CA ASN A 194 -16.26 -12.75 -22.72
C ASN A 194 -15.94 -14.13 -23.33
N ASP A 195 -14.74 -14.66 -23.13
CA ASP A 195 -14.39 -16.00 -23.59
C ASP A 195 -15.21 -17.08 -22.89
N SER A 196 -15.46 -16.91 -21.59
CA SER A 196 -16.35 -17.79 -20.82
C SER A 196 -17.80 -17.72 -21.34
N LEU A 197 -18.32 -16.53 -21.65
CA LEU A 197 -19.64 -16.34 -22.25
C LEU A 197 -19.74 -17.00 -23.63
N ARG A 198 -18.72 -16.81 -24.50
CA ARG A 198 -18.63 -17.47 -25.82
C ARG A 198 -18.65 -18.99 -25.68
N GLN A 199 -18.01 -19.54 -24.66
CA GLN A 199 -18.02 -20.97 -24.41
C GLN A 199 -19.41 -21.48 -24.01
N ARG A 200 -20.05 -20.85 -23.01
CA ARG A 200 -21.41 -21.23 -22.58
C ARG A 200 -22.42 -21.14 -23.73
N TYR A 201 -22.36 -20.08 -24.52
CA TYR A 201 -23.22 -19.92 -25.69
C TYR A 201 -22.99 -21.03 -26.73
N ARG A 202 -21.73 -21.39 -27.02
CA ARG A 202 -21.40 -22.51 -27.91
C ARG A 202 -21.94 -23.85 -27.39
N GLU A 203 -21.92 -24.07 -26.08
CA GLU A 203 -22.46 -25.28 -25.45
C GLU A 203 -23.98 -25.34 -25.50
N GLN A 204 -24.67 -24.24 -25.16
CA GLN A 204 -26.12 -24.13 -25.29
C GLN A 204 -26.58 -24.37 -26.73
N MET A 205 -25.88 -23.78 -27.70
CA MET A 205 -26.22 -23.96 -29.12
C MET A 205 -25.98 -25.39 -29.61
N LYS A 206 -24.98 -26.10 -29.07
CA LYS A 206 -24.76 -27.52 -29.38
C LYS A 206 -25.90 -28.39 -28.84
N GLU A 207 -26.37 -28.11 -27.62
CA GLU A 207 -27.49 -28.86 -27.02
C GLU A 207 -28.81 -28.57 -27.76
N PHE A 208 -29.07 -27.32 -28.12
CA PHE A 208 -30.21 -26.96 -28.96
C PHE A 208 -30.23 -27.72 -30.30
N HIS A 209 -29.12 -27.73 -31.04
CA HIS A 209 -29.02 -28.50 -32.29
C HIS A 209 -29.20 -30.01 -32.10
N LYS A 210 -28.77 -30.55 -30.94
CA LYS A 210 -28.95 -31.97 -30.62
C LYS A 210 -30.42 -32.30 -30.32
N GLN A 211 -31.13 -31.43 -29.60
CA GLN A 211 -32.57 -31.55 -29.38
C GLN A 211 -33.34 -31.48 -30.70
N LEU A 212 -33.01 -30.52 -31.57
CA LEU A 212 -33.62 -30.39 -32.90
C LEU A 212 -33.46 -31.67 -33.75
N ARG A 213 -32.25 -32.27 -33.76
CA ARG A 213 -32.00 -33.54 -34.48
C ARG A 213 -32.79 -34.72 -33.91
N ARG A 214 -32.92 -34.82 -32.59
CA ARG A 214 -33.73 -35.88 -31.94
C ARG A 214 -35.19 -35.77 -32.33
N PHE A 215 -35.74 -34.56 -32.24
CA PHE A 215 -37.12 -34.28 -32.63
C PHE A 215 -37.39 -34.67 -34.10
N GLN A 216 -36.49 -34.30 -35.01
CA GLN A 216 -36.59 -34.67 -36.43
C GLN A 216 -36.51 -36.18 -36.67
N ALA A 217 -35.76 -36.92 -35.85
CA ALA A 217 -35.64 -38.37 -35.97
C ALA A 217 -36.86 -39.13 -35.41
N GLU A 218 -37.54 -38.58 -34.41
CA GLU A 218 -38.68 -39.21 -33.73
C GLU A 218 -40.02 -39.01 -34.45
N SER A 219 -40.13 -38.01 -35.35
CA SER A 219 -41.36 -37.70 -36.08
C SER A 219 -41.10 -37.38 -37.56
N PRO A 220 -40.64 -38.36 -38.37
CA PRO A 220 -40.23 -38.13 -39.75
C PRO A 220 -41.36 -37.73 -40.72
N ASP A 221 -42.63 -38.04 -40.38
CA ASP A 221 -43.81 -37.83 -41.25
C ASP A 221 -44.85 -36.84 -40.68
N SER A 222 -44.59 -36.15 -39.57
CA SER A 222 -45.55 -35.16 -39.06
C SER A 222 -45.47 -33.85 -39.84
N THR A 223 -46.41 -33.66 -40.77
CA THR A 223 -46.81 -32.35 -41.31
C THR A 223 -47.58 -31.48 -40.30
N GLY A 224 -47.81 -31.98 -39.09
CA GLY A 224 -48.39 -31.24 -37.99
C GLY A 224 -47.34 -30.39 -37.29
N ALA A 225 -47.58 -29.08 -37.24
CA ALA A 225 -46.86 -28.12 -36.43
C ALA A 225 -46.92 -28.50 -34.94
N ALA A 226 -46.03 -29.38 -34.51
CA ALA A 226 -45.72 -29.55 -33.10
C ALA A 226 -44.87 -28.33 -32.70
N SER A 227 -45.48 -27.50 -31.86
CA SER A 227 -44.91 -26.30 -31.25
C SER A 227 -43.69 -26.66 -30.39
N VAL A 228 -42.54 -26.81 -31.05
CA VAL A 228 -41.26 -26.50 -30.40
C VAL A 228 -41.31 -24.99 -30.21
N GLU A 229 -41.55 -24.52 -28.97
CA GLU A 229 -41.37 -23.10 -28.67
C GLU A 229 -39.98 -22.71 -29.20
N PRO A 230 -39.89 -21.73 -30.12
CA PRO A 230 -38.60 -21.23 -30.55
C PRO A 230 -37.90 -20.71 -29.30
N ILE A 231 -36.83 -21.40 -28.87
CA ILE A 231 -35.87 -20.78 -27.97
C ILE A 231 -35.27 -19.67 -28.82
N GLU A 232 -35.77 -18.44 -28.68
CA GLU A 232 -35.14 -17.27 -29.26
C GLU A 232 -33.68 -17.32 -28.81
N PRO A 233 -32.71 -17.37 -29.75
CA PRO A 233 -31.31 -17.28 -29.38
C PRO A 233 -31.12 -15.92 -28.72
N LEU A 234 -31.09 -15.88 -27.40
CA LEU A 234 -30.71 -14.68 -26.67
C LEU A 234 -29.35 -14.27 -27.22
N GLU A 235 -29.29 -13.12 -27.88
CA GLU A 235 -28.00 -12.58 -28.33
C GLU A 235 -27.08 -12.50 -27.10
N PRO A 236 -25.88 -13.11 -27.14
CA PRO A 236 -25.02 -13.10 -25.97
C PRO A 236 -24.55 -11.66 -25.70
N ILE A 237 -24.86 -11.16 -24.50
CA ILE A 237 -24.41 -9.85 -24.04
C ILE A 237 -22.93 -9.96 -23.65
N TYR A 238 -22.04 -9.39 -24.47
CA TYR A 238 -20.61 -9.30 -24.17
C TYR A 238 -20.28 -8.01 -23.42
N HIS A 239 -19.28 -8.07 -22.55
CA HIS A 239 -18.76 -6.91 -21.83
C HIS A 239 -17.87 -6.06 -22.74
N GLU A 240 -18.10 -4.75 -22.73
CA GLU A 240 -17.25 -3.77 -23.41
C GLU A 240 -15.92 -3.58 -22.66
N LYS A 241 -14.90 -3.15 -23.40
CA LYS A 241 -13.58 -2.86 -22.84
C LYS A 241 -13.55 -1.48 -22.19
N TYR A 242 -12.78 -1.39 -21.12
CA TYR A 242 -12.48 -0.17 -20.42
C TYR A 242 -11.45 0.68 -21.17
N ALA A 243 -11.64 1.99 -21.15
CA ALA A 243 -10.65 2.96 -21.58
C ALA A 243 -9.48 2.98 -20.59
N GLU A 244 -8.30 2.54 -21.05
CA GLU A 244 -7.13 2.35 -20.18
C GLU A 244 -6.74 3.61 -19.39
N LYS A 245 -6.88 4.79 -20.00
CA LYS A 245 -6.46 6.09 -19.42
C LYS A 245 -7.64 6.95 -18.97
N SER A 246 -8.81 6.36 -18.82
CA SER A 246 -10.01 7.04 -18.33
C SER A 246 -10.66 6.23 -17.20
N ARG A 247 -11.43 6.92 -16.36
CA ARG A 247 -12.26 6.32 -15.31
C ARG A 247 -13.75 6.35 -15.62
N GLY A 248 -14.16 7.04 -16.69
CA GLY A 248 -15.57 7.33 -16.96
C GLY A 248 -16.46 6.11 -17.21
N ASP A 249 -15.88 4.94 -17.47
CA ASP A 249 -16.55 3.66 -17.67
C ASP A 249 -16.34 2.69 -16.48
N ARG A 250 -15.72 3.16 -15.38
CA ARG A 250 -15.44 2.37 -14.17
C ARG A 250 -16.46 2.70 -13.06
N GLY A 251 -16.11 2.41 -11.82
CA GLY A 251 -17.00 2.61 -10.67
C GLY A 251 -18.08 1.55 -10.54
N LEU A 252 -19.05 1.82 -9.67
CA LEU A 252 -20.15 0.91 -9.33
C LEU A 252 -21.09 0.62 -10.50
N GLN A 253 -21.17 1.52 -11.48
CA GLN A 253 -21.98 1.31 -12.68
C GLN A 253 -21.38 0.20 -13.57
N GLY A 254 -20.05 0.07 -13.60
CA GLY A 254 -19.37 -1.00 -14.33
C GLY A 254 -19.54 -2.37 -13.66
N ASN A 255 -19.67 -3.44 -14.44
CA ASN A 255 -19.89 -4.79 -13.90
C ASN A 255 -18.65 -5.33 -13.17
N ILE A 256 -17.45 -5.22 -13.77
CA ILE A 256 -16.21 -5.75 -13.18
C ILE A 256 -15.63 -4.76 -12.16
N SER A 257 -15.56 -3.48 -12.51
CA SER A 257 -15.11 -2.43 -11.58
C SER A 257 -15.99 -2.35 -10.33
N GLY A 258 -17.32 -2.45 -10.50
CA GLY A 258 -18.26 -2.46 -9.39
C GLY A 258 -18.13 -3.72 -8.53
N TYR A 259 -17.95 -4.89 -9.15
CA TYR A 259 -17.63 -6.13 -8.44
C TYR A 259 -16.39 -5.96 -7.56
N LEU A 260 -15.31 -5.41 -8.11
CA LEU A 260 -14.06 -5.22 -7.37
C LEU A 260 -14.17 -4.17 -6.24
N LEU A 261 -15.00 -3.14 -6.41
CA LEU A 261 -15.23 -2.11 -5.39
C LEU A 261 -16.18 -2.57 -4.29
N CYS A 262 -17.10 -3.47 -4.61
CA CYS A 262 -18.09 -3.98 -3.67
C CYS A 262 -17.41 -4.57 -2.43
N PRO A 263 -17.82 -4.17 -1.21
CA PRO A 263 -17.49 -4.88 0.01
C PRO A 263 -17.82 -6.37 -0.11
N VAL A 264 -17.00 -7.22 0.49
CA VAL A 264 -17.17 -8.68 0.45
C VAL A 264 -18.46 -9.15 1.14
N GLU A 265 -18.95 -8.35 2.08
CA GLU A 265 -20.16 -8.54 2.88
C GLU A 265 -21.44 -8.48 2.03
N PHE A 266 -21.39 -7.83 0.86
CA PHE A 266 -22.53 -7.72 -0.04
C PHE A 266 -22.38 -8.63 -1.26
N ASP A 267 -23.41 -9.42 -1.56
CA ASP A 267 -23.43 -10.27 -2.76
C ASP A 267 -23.67 -9.45 -4.03
N TRP A 268 -22.60 -9.19 -4.78
CA TRP A 268 -22.68 -8.45 -6.03
C TRP A 268 -23.38 -9.22 -7.16
N ASP A 269 -23.38 -10.56 -7.09
CA ASP A 269 -24.01 -11.38 -8.11
C ASP A 269 -25.55 -11.32 -8.02
N ASP A 270 -26.09 -11.06 -6.83
CA ASP A 270 -27.49 -10.68 -6.66
C ASP A 270 -27.79 -9.35 -7.37
N LEU A 271 -28.66 -9.41 -8.38
CA LEU A 271 -29.09 -8.27 -9.18
C LEU A 271 -29.79 -7.19 -8.34
N ALA A 272 -30.52 -7.57 -7.29
CA ALA A 272 -31.19 -6.63 -6.41
C ALA A 272 -30.17 -5.86 -5.55
N VAL A 273 -29.26 -6.56 -4.89
CA VAL A 273 -28.18 -5.96 -4.07
C VAL A 273 -27.32 -5.02 -4.92
N ARG A 274 -26.88 -5.48 -6.09
CA ARG A 274 -26.11 -4.66 -7.04
C ARG A 274 -26.88 -3.44 -7.53
N ALA A 275 -28.19 -3.56 -7.80
CA ALA A 275 -29.00 -2.42 -8.19
C ALA A 275 -29.13 -1.39 -7.06
N THR A 276 -29.25 -1.85 -5.81
CA THR A 276 -29.29 -0.98 -4.62
C THR A 276 -27.97 -0.26 -4.41
N LEU A 277 -26.84 -0.99 -4.44
CA LEU A 277 -25.49 -0.40 -4.33
C LEU A 277 -25.22 0.64 -5.42
N ARG A 278 -25.72 0.44 -6.64
CA ARG A 278 -25.60 1.40 -7.74
C ARG A 278 -26.42 2.68 -7.56
N LYS A 279 -27.51 2.62 -6.79
CA LYS A 279 -28.37 3.78 -6.52
C LYS A 279 -27.83 4.64 -5.39
N LEU A 280 -27.12 4.06 -4.43
CA LEU A 280 -26.59 4.77 -3.25
C LEU A 280 -27.67 5.47 -2.41
N GLU A 281 -28.89 4.91 -2.39
CA GLU A 281 -30.04 5.49 -1.68
C GLU A 281 -30.33 4.80 -0.35
N ASP A 282 -29.94 3.53 -0.21
CA ASP A 282 -30.24 2.69 0.95
C ASP A 282 -29.02 2.61 1.89
N PRO A 283 -29.09 3.14 3.12
CA PRO A 283 -27.99 3.09 4.08
C PRO A 283 -27.67 1.65 4.54
N THR A 284 -28.56 0.68 4.32
CA THR A 284 -28.33 -0.73 4.63
C THR A 284 -27.36 -1.39 3.65
N TYR A 285 -27.25 -0.84 2.44
CA TYR A 285 -26.37 -1.30 1.37
C TYR A 285 -25.44 -0.15 0.96
N ASP A 286 -24.64 0.28 1.92
CA ASP A 286 -23.66 1.35 1.71
C ASP A 286 -22.30 0.74 1.36
N PHE A 287 -21.84 0.93 0.12
CA PHE A 287 -20.52 0.45 -0.28
C PHE A 287 -19.37 1.16 0.47
N ALA A 288 -19.63 2.30 1.12
CA ALA A 288 -18.69 3.03 1.95
C ALA A 288 -18.62 2.54 3.40
N SER A 289 -19.47 1.58 3.80
CA SER A 289 -19.55 1.12 5.20
C SER A 289 -18.40 0.20 5.62
N SER A 290 -17.55 -0.25 4.70
CA SER A 290 -16.49 -1.22 4.96
C SER A 290 -15.23 -0.95 4.15
N ALA A 291 -14.07 -1.22 4.74
CA ALA A 291 -12.78 -1.20 4.06
C ALA A 291 -12.49 -2.50 3.29
N HIS A 292 -13.32 -3.54 3.45
CA HIS A 292 -13.12 -4.87 2.88
C HIS A 292 -13.63 -5.00 1.44
N SER A 293 -13.26 -4.08 0.55
CA SER A 293 -13.57 -4.20 -0.88
C SER A 293 -12.91 -5.45 -1.49
N ARG A 294 -13.63 -6.15 -2.38
CA ARG A 294 -13.15 -7.37 -3.07
C ARG A 294 -11.81 -7.20 -3.77
N CYS A 295 -11.47 -6.00 -4.24
CA CYS A 295 -10.19 -5.71 -4.89
C CYS A 295 -8.96 -5.93 -4.00
N PHE A 296 -9.13 -6.06 -2.68
CA PHE A 296 -8.06 -6.33 -1.72
C PHE A 296 -7.84 -7.81 -1.43
N TYR A 297 -8.72 -8.69 -1.89
CA TYR A 297 -8.65 -10.14 -1.66
C TYR A 297 -8.07 -10.93 -2.85
N PRO A 298 -7.57 -12.16 -2.61
CA PRO A 298 -7.21 -13.12 -3.65
C PRO A 298 -8.40 -13.47 -4.55
N ALA A 299 -8.12 -14.04 -5.73
CA ALA A 299 -9.18 -14.43 -6.66
C ALA A 299 -10.05 -15.57 -6.12
N GLU A 300 -9.52 -16.38 -5.20
CA GLU A 300 -10.22 -17.46 -4.51
C GLU A 300 -11.31 -16.97 -3.55
N GLY A 301 -11.29 -15.67 -3.20
CA GLY A 301 -12.31 -15.02 -2.39
C GLY A 301 -11.86 -14.68 -0.97
N PHE A 302 -12.82 -14.60 -0.07
CA PHE A 302 -12.66 -14.24 1.34
C PHE A 302 -13.28 -15.34 2.22
N ASP A 303 -12.92 -15.36 3.51
CA ASP A 303 -13.54 -16.24 4.49
C ASP A 303 -14.68 -15.48 5.20
N PRO A 304 -15.96 -15.89 5.08
CA PRO A 304 -17.07 -15.18 5.73
C PRO A 304 -17.01 -15.18 7.25
N GLU A 305 -16.29 -16.14 7.85
CA GLU A 305 -16.11 -16.24 9.31
C GLU A 305 -14.90 -15.42 9.80
N ASP A 306 -14.02 -15.01 8.88
CA ASP A 306 -12.79 -14.26 9.16
C ASP A 306 -12.44 -13.36 7.97
N LEU A 307 -12.95 -12.12 7.99
CA LEU A 307 -12.72 -11.16 6.92
C LEU A 307 -11.25 -10.71 6.82
N ASP A 308 -10.46 -10.85 7.87
CA ASP A 308 -9.04 -10.49 7.82
C ASP A 308 -8.25 -11.50 7.00
N LYS A 309 -8.72 -12.75 6.93
CA LYS A 309 -8.09 -13.80 6.13
C LYS A 309 -8.14 -13.48 4.65
N GLY A 310 -6.96 -13.26 4.08
CA GLY A 310 -6.79 -12.88 2.68
C GLY A 310 -6.90 -11.38 2.44
N PHE A 311 -7.26 -10.58 3.45
CA PHE A 311 -7.30 -9.13 3.29
C PHE A 311 -5.90 -8.59 2.92
N LEU A 312 -5.87 -7.66 1.96
CA LEU A 312 -4.65 -7.09 1.35
C LEU A 312 -3.72 -8.12 0.68
N GLN A 313 -4.20 -9.32 0.33
CA GLN A 313 -3.43 -10.33 -0.40
C GLN A 313 -3.78 -10.43 -1.89
N SER A 314 -4.53 -9.45 -2.43
CA SER A 314 -4.90 -9.36 -3.84
C SER A 314 -3.72 -9.32 -4.82
N HIS A 315 -3.84 -10.08 -5.92
CA HIS A 315 -2.93 -10.02 -7.05
C HIS A 315 -2.89 -8.63 -7.69
N LEU A 316 -4.04 -8.00 -7.87
CA LEU A 316 -4.15 -6.68 -8.47
C LEU A 316 -3.47 -5.63 -7.59
N LEU A 317 -3.63 -5.73 -6.26
CA LEU A 317 -2.94 -4.88 -5.30
C LEU A 317 -1.42 -5.04 -5.35
N LEU A 318 -0.92 -6.28 -5.47
CA LEU A 318 0.52 -6.55 -5.67
C LEU A 318 1.06 -5.91 -6.97
N GLN A 319 0.30 -5.94 -8.06
CA GLN A 319 0.69 -5.32 -9.32
C GLN A 319 0.76 -3.79 -9.19
N VAL A 320 -0.24 -3.17 -8.55
CA VAL A 320 -0.25 -1.74 -8.24
C VAL A 320 0.95 -1.36 -7.38
N TYR A 321 1.21 -2.10 -6.30
CA TYR A 321 2.36 -1.87 -5.43
C TYR A 321 3.68 -1.93 -6.20
N ARG A 322 3.86 -2.95 -7.04
CA ARG A 322 5.07 -3.11 -7.86
C ARG A 322 5.27 -1.94 -8.82
N MET A 323 4.20 -1.46 -9.44
CA MET A 323 4.26 -0.27 -10.29
C MET A 323 4.74 0.96 -9.50
N LEU A 324 4.14 1.20 -8.33
CA LEU A 324 4.42 2.38 -7.50
C LEU A 324 5.84 2.38 -6.92
N PHE A 325 6.32 1.22 -6.46
CA PHE A 325 7.51 1.13 -5.62
C PHE A 325 8.72 0.46 -6.28
N THR A 326 8.55 -0.32 -7.33
CA THR A 326 9.67 -1.00 -7.98
C THR A 326 9.88 -0.42 -9.37
N SER A 327 9.37 -1.08 -10.41
CA SER A 327 9.47 -0.64 -11.81
C SER A 327 8.26 -1.12 -12.60
N PRO A 328 7.75 -0.35 -13.57
CA PRO A 328 6.71 -0.81 -14.51
C PRO A 328 7.09 -2.09 -15.27
N SER A 329 8.39 -2.38 -15.44
CA SER A 329 8.82 -3.63 -16.10
C SER A 329 8.63 -4.87 -15.23
N SER A 330 8.43 -4.71 -13.92
CA SER A 330 8.24 -5.83 -12.97
C SER A 330 6.81 -6.39 -12.96
N THR A 331 5.87 -5.71 -13.61
CA THR A 331 4.47 -6.14 -13.73
C THR A 331 4.24 -7.08 -14.93
N LYS A 332 5.13 -7.08 -15.93
CA LYS A 332 4.93 -7.77 -17.21
C LYS A 332 5.31 -9.25 -17.25
N ASP A 333 6.05 -9.73 -16.26
CA ASP A 333 6.79 -11.00 -16.34
C ASP A 333 6.28 -12.10 -15.39
N ARG A 334 5.05 -11.96 -14.91
CA ARG A 334 4.51 -12.77 -13.83
C ARG A 334 3.08 -13.20 -14.17
N SER A 335 2.97 -14.40 -14.72
CA SER A 335 1.72 -15.05 -15.16
C SER A 335 0.68 -15.15 -14.04
N ASP A 336 -0.58 -15.32 -14.45
CA ASP A 336 -1.78 -15.45 -13.60
C ASP A 336 -1.69 -16.57 -12.54
N ASP A 337 -0.77 -17.54 -12.69
CA ASP A 337 -0.54 -18.65 -11.75
C ASP A 337 0.40 -18.32 -10.57
N LEU A 338 0.27 -17.14 -9.95
CA LEU A 338 1.13 -16.76 -8.80
C LEU A 338 0.57 -17.15 -7.43
N GLU A 339 -0.69 -17.56 -7.36
CA GLU A 339 -1.36 -17.99 -6.13
C GLU A 339 -0.80 -19.34 -5.61
N ASN A 340 -0.25 -20.19 -6.49
CA ASN A 340 0.30 -21.52 -6.12
C ASN A 340 1.79 -21.74 -6.46
N LEU A 341 2.56 -20.70 -6.80
CA LEU A 341 3.98 -20.87 -7.16
C LEU A 341 4.93 -20.77 -5.94
N PRO A 342 5.89 -21.70 -5.76
CA PRO A 342 6.99 -21.53 -4.80
C PRO A 342 7.82 -20.26 -5.12
N PRO A 343 8.61 -19.74 -4.15
CA PRO A 343 9.34 -18.48 -4.30
C PRO A 343 10.11 -18.42 -5.62
N ALA A 344 9.98 -17.27 -6.30
CA ALA A 344 10.31 -17.08 -7.71
C ALA A 344 11.65 -17.73 -8.14
N PRO A 345 11.69 -18.40 -9.32
CA PRO A 345 12.94 -18.93 -9.85
C PRO A 345 13.95 -17.79 -10.09
N LYS A 346 15.23 -18.07 -9.78
CA LYS A 346 16.33 -17.13 -9.96
C LYS A 346 16.31 -16.57 -11.39
N LYS A 347 16.26 -15.23 -11.52
CA LYS A 347 16.19 -14.54 -12.82
C LYS A 347 17.29 -15.05 -13.77
N LYS A 348 16.90 -15.47 -14.98
CA LYS A 348 17.83 -15.49 -16.12
C LYS A 348 18.31 -14.05 -16.35
N LYS A 349 19.60 -13.87 -16.66
CA LYS A 349 20.24 -12.56 -16.92
C LYS A 349 19.60 -11.88 -18.14
N GLY A 350 18.46 -11.22 -17.93
CA GLY A 350 17.91 -10.23 -18.85
C GLY A 350 18.63 -8.90 -18.68
N THR A 351 18.66 -8.09 -19.74
CA THR A 351 19.31 -6.77 -19.80
C THR A 351 18.90 -5.91 -18.61
N ALA A 352 19.86 -5.63 -17.73
CA ALA A 352 19.65 -4.81 -16.54
C ALA A 352 19.14 -3.43 -16.98
N SER A 353 17.93 -3.06 -16.57
CA SER A 353 17.49 -1.67 -16.63
C SER A 353 18.43 -0.86 -15.76
N HIS A 354 19.24 0.01 -16.36
CA HIS A 354 20.19 0.90 -15.66
C HIS A 354 19.52 2.04 -14.86
N ARG A 355 18.18 2.08 -14.76
CA ARG A 355 17.48 3.03 -13.88
C ARG A 355 17.21 2.37 -12.53
N ALA A 356 17.68 3.02 -11.47
CA ALA A 356 17.33 2.64 -10.12
C ALA A 356 15.79 2.63 -9.98
N ASN A 357 15.28 1.59 -9.34
CA ASN A 357 13.86 1.42 -9.10
C ASN A 357 13.39 2.44 -8.03
N VAL A 358 12.08 2.69 -7.89
CA VAL A 358 11.59 3.69 -6.93
C VAL A 358 12.07 3.37 -5.51
N ALA A 359 12.02 2.10 -5.10
CA ALA A 359 12.46 1.61 -3.80
C ALA A 359 13.92 1.97 -3.51
N GLN A 360 14.82 1.86 -4.50
CA GLN A 360 16.21 2.27 -4.37
C GLN A 360 16.34 3.79 -4.19
N HIS A 361 15.54 4.57 -4.92
CA HIS A 361 15.55 6.03 -4.80
C HIS A 361 15.04 6.52 -3.44
N ILE A 362 14.08 5.83 -2.83
CA ILE A 362 13.54 6.16 -1.51
C ILE A 362 14.16 5.32 -0.39
N GLN A 363 15.23 4.55 -0.69
CA GLN A 363 15.95 3.67 0.25
C GLN A 363 15.05 2.68 1.02
N MET A 364 14.00 2.19 0.37
CA MET A 364 13.08 1.19 0.92
C MET A 364 13.65 -0.21 0.72
N ALA A 365 14.03 -0.86 1.83
CA ALA A 365 14.59 -2.22 1.86
C ALA A 365 13.54 -3.29 2.21
N SER A 366 12.39 -2.86 2.74
CA SER A 366 11.27 -3.70 3.14
C SER A 366 9.95 -2.97 2.90
N VAL A 367 8.86 -3.73 2.75
CA VAL A 367 7.50 -3.19 2.73
C VAL A 367 7.15 -2.70 4.14
N VAL A 368 6.43 -1.58 4.22
CA VAL A 368 5.94 -0.99 5.47
C VAL A 368 4.41 -0.81 5.39
N PRO A 369 3.67 -0.78 6.52
CA PRO A 369 2.22 -0.64 6.51
C PRO A 369 1.70 0.53 5.64
N ARG A 370 2.31 1.70 5.80
CA ARG A 370 1.97 2.93 5.07
C ARG A 370 2.16 2.82 3.56
N SER A 371 3.10 1.99 3.08
CA SER A 371 3.28 1.78 1.65
C SER A 371 2.20 0.85 1.07
N ILE A 372 1.67 -0.08 1.86
CA ILE A 372 0.51 -0.90 1.50
C ILE A 372 -0.74 -0.03 1.45
N ALA A 373 -0.99 0.79 2.48
CA ALA A 373 -2.10 1.75 2.50
C ALA A 373 -2.08 2.68 1.27
N TYR A 374 -0.89 3.16 0.89
CA TYR A 374 -0.72 3.97 -0.32
C TYR A 374 -1.17 3.25 -1.58
N ALA A 375 -0.75 1.99 -1.75
CA ALA A 375 -1.12 1.17 -2.90
C ALA A 375 -2.63 0.83 -2.89
N ALA A 376 -3.21 0.53 -1.73
CA ALA A 376 -4.61 0.20 -1.57
C ALA A 376 -5.52 1.35 -2.02
N ILE A 377 -5.22 2.58 -1.57
CA ILE A 377 -5.96 3.76 -1.99
C ILE A 377 -5.84 4.00 -3.49
N HIS A 378 -4.64 3.88 -4.05
CA HIS A 378 -4.47 4.10 -5.49
C HIS A 378 -5.20 3.05 -6.32
N LEU A 379 -5.25 1.80 -5.86
CA LEU A 379 -6.04 0.74 -6.49
C LEU A 379 -7.53 1.08 -6.45
N HIS A 380 -8.08 1.29 -5.26
CA HIS A 380 -9.51 1.58 -5.08
C HIS A 380 -9.92 2.83 -5.87
N PHE A 381 -9.12 3.90 -5.78
CA PHE A 381 -9.35 5.14 -6.51
C PHE A 381 -9.29 4.96 -8.03
N ALA A 382 -8.42 4.08 -8.55
CA ALA A 382 -8.34 3.78 -9.98
C ALA A 382 -9.48 2.87 -10.48
N LEU A 383 -10.15 2.13 -9.59
CA LEU A 383 -11.36 1.36 -9.89
C LEU A 383 -12.61 2.23 -9.85
N SER A 384 -12.59 3.34 -9.10
CA SER A 384 -13.67 4.33 -9.08
C SER A 384 -13.79 5.11 -10.39
N ASP A 385 -14.93 5.78 -10.55
CA ASP A 385 -15.22 6.74 -11.62
C ASP A 385 -14.90 8.20 -11.22
N ALA A 386 -14.24 8.42 -10.08
CA ALA A 386 -13.91 9.75 -9.58
C ALA A 386 -13.09 10.56 -10.61
N PRO A 387 -13.50 11.77 -11.00
CA PRO A 387 -12.83 12.51 -12.08
C PRO A 387 -11.43 13.02 -11.69
N TRP A 388 -11.23 13.43 -10.44
CA TRP A 388 -9.95 13.91 -9.89
C TRP A 388 -9.75 13.36 -8.48
N TRP A 389 -8.51 13.41 -7.99
CA TRP A 389 -8.17 12.98 -6.63
C TRP A 389 -9.04 13.72 -5.60
N SER A 390 -9.75 12.96 -4.77
CA SER A 390 -10.60 13.48 -3.70
C SER A 390 -10.38 12.63 -2.45
N ALA A 391 -10.51 13.24 -1.27
CA ALA A 391 -10.49 12.51 -0.01
C ALA A 391 -11.73 11.61 0.14
N THR A 392 -12.85 12.01 -0.48
CA THR A 392 -14.11 11.28 -0.46
C THR A 392 -14.71 11.15 -1.85
N HIS A 393 -15.36 10.04 -2.16
CA HIS A 393 -16.10 9.84 -3.41
C HIS A 393 -17.32 8.95 -3.18
N TYR A 394 -18.52 9.44 -3.51
CA TYR A 394 -19.80 8.76 -3.23
C TYR A 394 -19.95 8.29 -1.77
N GLY A 395 -19.46 9.07 -0.81
CA GLY A 395 -19.49 8.70 0.62
C GLY A 395 -18.27 7.88 1.07
N TYR A 396 -17.60 7.17 0.16
CA TYR A 396 -16.37 6.43 0.49
C TYR A 396 -15.25 7.38 0.89
N ASN A 397 -14.73 7.23 2.11
CA ASN A 397 -13.66 8.06 2.64
C ASN A 397 -12.30 7.33 2.53
N TYR A 398 -11.44 7.85 1.65
CA TYR A 398 -10.11 7.27 1.43
C TYR A 398 -9.15 7.54 2.60
N GLN A 399 -9.40 8.56 3.42
CA GLN A 399 -8.64 8.80 4.63
C GLN A 399 -8.98 7.74 5.70
N ASP A 400 -10.23 7.29 5.77
CA ASP A 400 -10.63 6.21 6.68
C ASP A 400 -10.01 4.89 6.22
N LEU A 401 -10.03 4.59 4.91
CA LEU A 401 -9.30 3.43 4.35
C LEU A 401 -7.79 3.49 4.67
N TRP A 402 -7.16 4.67 4.57
CA TRP A 402 -5.75 4.84 4.90
C TRP A 402 -5.45 4.45 6.35
N TYR A 403 -6.24 4.99 7.29
CA TYR A 403 -6.03 4.71 8.71
C TYR A 403 -6.41 3.28 9.06
N PHE A 404 -7.50 2.74 8.50
CA PHE A 404 -7.88 1.35 8.68
C PHE A 404 -6.74 0.39 8.32
N VAL A 405 -6.12 0.58 7.14
CA VAL A 405 -4.97 -0.25 6.72
C VAL A 405 -3.76 -0.03 7.63
N ILE A 406 -3.53 1.17 8.14
CA ILE A 406 -2.42 1.41 9.08
C ILE A 406 -2.68 0.71 10.41
N ASP A 407 -3.86 0.89 10.98
CA ASP A 407 -4.24 0.37 12.29
C ASP A 407 -4.23 -1.16 12.27
N PHE A 408 -4.65 -1.78 11.15
CA PHE A 408 -4.50 -3.21 10.90
C PHE A 408 -3.07 -3.75 11.16
N PHE A 409 -2.03 -2.94 10.95
CA PHE A 409 -0.64 -3.35 11.19
C PHE A 409 0.03 -2.70 12.40
N GLU A 410 -0.29 -1.45 12.71
CA GLU A 410 0.39 -0.62 13.73
C GLU A 410 -0.35 -0.66 15.09
N ASP A 411 -1.61 -1.13 15.12
CA ASP A 411 -2.49 -1.14 16.30
C ASP A 411 -3.42 -2.38 16.31
N PRO A 412 -2.86 -3.61 16.32
CA PRO A 412 -3.65 -4.83 16.34
C PRO A 412 -4.39 -4.99 17.68
N VAL A 413 -5.62 -5.53 17.60
CA VAL A 413 -6.53 -5.64 18.75
C VAL A 413 -6.06 -6.68 19.78
N ASP A 414 -5.40 -7.74 19.33
CA ASP A 414 -4.90 -8.84 20.16
C ASP A 414 -3.60 -9.46 19.60
N GLU A 415 -3.05 -10.44 20.33
CA GLU A 415 -1.82 -11.14 19.95
C GLU A 415 -1.95 -11.89 18.62
N ASP A 416 -3.13 -12.48 18.34
CA ASP A 416 -3.40 -13.23 17.11
C ASP A 416 -3.41 -12.29 15.89
N ALA A 417 -4.06 -11.12 16.02
CA ALA A 417 -4.05 -10.05 15.03
C ALA A 417 -2.62 -9.49 14.82
N GLU A 418 -1.82 -9.37 15.89
CA GLU A 418 -0.42 -8.94 15.77
C GLU A 418 0.42 -9.98 15.00
N GLU A 419 0.26 -11.28 15.30
CA GLU A 419 0.92 -12.36 14.55
C GLU A 419 0.48 -12.37 13.09
N HIS A 420 -0.81 -12.19 12.83
CA HIS A 420 -1.35 -12.10 11.48
C HIS A 420 -0.75 -10.91 10.70
N ALA A 421 -0.74 -9.71 11.29
CA ALA A 421 -0.15 -8.51 10.69
C ALA A 421 1.35 -8.71 10.36
N LYS A 422 2.12 -9.30 11.28
CA LYS A 422 3.54 -9.65 11.07
C LYS A 422 3.70 -10.67 9.93
N GLY A 423 2.87 -11.71 9.91
CA GLY A 423 2.83 -12.73 8.87
C GLY A 423 2.53 -12.15 7.49
N LEU A 424 1.57 -11.22 7.41
CA LEU A 424 1.21 -10.53 6.19
C LEU A 424 2.33 -9.60 5.69
N LEU A 425 2.97 -8.83 6.57
CA LEU A 425 4.14 -8.03 6.20
C LEU A 425 5.29 -8.90 5.67
N LYS A 426 5.51 -10.06 6.27
CA LYS A 426 6.49 -11.03 5.77
C LYS A 426 6.12 -11.52 4.37
N TRP A 427 4.86 -11.90 4.15
CA TRP A 427 4.33 -12.34 2.86
C TRP A 427 4.54 -11.29 1.76
N TRP A 428 4.30 -10.01 2.09
CA TRP A 428 4.53 -8.88 1.21
C TRP A 428 6.01 -8.71 0.85
N ASN A 429 6.88 -8.75 1.87
CA ASN A 429 8.32 -8.65 1.69
C ASN A 429 8.87 -9.76 0.79
N ASP A 430 8.42 -11.00 0.99
CA ASP A 430 8.80 -12.13 0.16
C ASP A 430 8.38 -11.89 -1.31
N ARG A 431 7.16 -11.40 -1.58
CA ARG A 431 6.67 -11.21 -2.95
C ARG A 431 7.20 -9.98 -3.68
N ILE A 432 7.59 -8.94 -2.95
CA ILE A 432 8.12 -7.70 -3.53
C ILE A 432 9.64 -7.72 -3.63
N PHE A 433 10.32 -8.20 -2.59
CA PHE A 433 11.78 -8.13 -2.44
C PHE A 433 12.49 -9.49 -2.57
N THR A 434 11.83 -10.54 -3.08
CA THR A 434 12.48 -11.83 -3.40
C THR A 434 13.73 -11.63 -4.26
N GLY A 435 14.89 -11.98 -3.70
CA GLY A 435 16.20 -11.88 -4.36
C GLY A 435 17.04 -10.65 -3.99
N THR A 436 16.53 -9.74 -3.14
CA THR A 436 17.40 -8.86 -2.37
C THR A 436 17.91 -9.64 -1.15
N ASN A 437 19.12 -9.34 -0.70
CA ASN A 437 19.82 -10.08 0.36
C ASN A 437 19.12 -10.07 1.74
N SER A 438 17.87 -9.60 1.86
CA SER A 438 17.07 -9.64 3.09
C SER A 438 16.75 -11.07 3.54
N ALA A 439 16.56 -12.02 2.62
CA ALA A 439 16.38 -13.45 2.97
C ALA A 439 17.71 -14.19 3.25
N ALA A 440 18.87 -13.58 2.98
CA ALA A 440 20.15 -14.18 3.32
C ALA A 440 20.52 -14.01 4.80
N ASN A 441 19.91 -13.04 5.50
CA ASN A 441 20.10 -12.82 6.94
C ASN A 441 19.05 -13.49 7.82
N SER A 442 18.02 -14.14 7.25
CA SER A 442 17.01 -14.91 8.00
C SER A 442 17.32 -16.40 8.12
N ARG A 443 18.43 -16.88 7.55
CA ARG A 443 19.07 -18.07 8.11
C ARG A 443 19.69 -17.65 9.42
N GLY A 444 18.87 -17.68 10.48
CA GLY A 444 19.35 -17.54 11.84
C GLY A 444 20.56 -18.45 12.01
N THR A 445 21.72 -17.84 12.20
CA THR A 445 22.76 -18.52 12.97
C THR A 445 22.05 -18.89 14.26
N LYS A 446 21.84 -20.19 14.51
CA LYS A 446 21.38 -20.69 15.80
C LYS A 446 22.49 -20.37 16.80
N MET A 447 22.57 -19.12 17.23
CA MET A 447 23.34 -18.75 18.40
C MET A 447 22.50 -19.22 19.58
N THR A 448 22.85 -20.39 20.08
CA THR A 448 22.50 -20.80 21.44
C THR A 448 23.10 -19.75 22.39
N SER A 449 22.46 -19.53 23.54
CA SER A 449 22.96 -18.58 24.53
C SER A 449 24.45 -18.84 24.80
N ARG A 450 25.26 -17.79 25.03
CA ARG A 450 26.70 -17.93 25.33
C ARG A 450 26.95 -18.96 26.46
N LYS A 451 25.99 -19.12 27.38
CA LYS A 451 25.99 -20.17 28.41
C LYS A 451 25.84 -21.58 27.84
N GLU A 452 24.95 -21.79 26.88
CA GLU A 452 24.70 -23.08 26.23
C GLU A 452 25.88 -23.48 25.31
N ASP A 453 26.48 -22.54 24.58
CA ASP A 453 27.68 -22.78 23.77
C ASP A 453 28.88 -23.20 24.64
N ILE A 454 29.08 -22.57 25.81
CA ILE A 454 30.12 -22.97 26.78
C ILE A 454 29.84 -24.37 27.33
N THR A 455 28.58 -24.69 27.64
CA THR A 455 28.19 -26.00 28.19
C THR A 455 28.34 -27.12 27.16
N GLN A 456 27.98 -26.87 25.90
CA GLN A 456 28.14 -27.82 24.79
C GLN A 456 29.62 -28.05 24.45
N ARG A 457 30.45 -27.00 24.47
CA ARG A 457 31.92 -27.14 24.26
C ARG A 457 32.59 -27.93 25.38
N GLN A 458 32.18 -27.72 26.63
CA GLN A 458 32.69 -28.51 27.76
C GLN A 458 32.29 -29.98 27.64
N HIS A 459 31.07 -30.28 27.19
CA HIS A 459 30.62 -31.66 26.98
C HIS A 459 31.34 -32.34 25.81
N HIS A 460 31.61 -31.60 24.72
CA HIS A 460 32.33 -32.11 23.54
C HIS A 460 33.83 -32.31 23.80
N PHE A 461 34.43 -31.51 24.68
CA PHE A 461 35.84 -31.65 25.07
C PHE A 461 36.08 -32.91 25.93
N HIS A 462 35.10 -33.31 26.76
CA HIS A 462 35.19 -34.53 27.56
C HIS A 462 34.86 -35.81 26.79
N SER A 463 34.15 -35.73 25.65
CA SER A 463 33.86 -36.89 24.81
C SER A 463 34.94 -37.22 23.77
N THR A 464 35.85 -36.28 23.47
CA THR A 464 36.82 -36.40 22.37
C THR A 464 38.23 -36.81 22.84
N THR A 465 38.49 -36.88 24.15
CA THR A 465 39.77 -37.32 24.74
C THR A 465 39.91 -38.85 24.89
N ARG A 466 39.11 -39.65 24.17
CA ARG A 466 39.19 -41.12 24.21
C ARG A 466 39.13 -41.74 22.81
N SER A 467 40.07 -41.35 21.95
CA SER A 467 40.38 -42.08 20.71
C SER A 467 41.77 -41.70 20.20
N SER A 468 42.77 -42.48 20.62
CA SER A 468 44.16 -42.43 20.15
C SER A 468 44.27 -42.91 18.70
N SER A 469 44.95 -42.14 17.84
CA SER A 469 45.40 -42.57 16.52
C SER A 469 46.81 -42.00 16.21
N PRO A 470 47.71 -42.78 15.57
CA PRO A 470 49.16 -42.72 15.76
C PRO A 470 49.87 -41.79 14.76
N GLN A 471 49.45 -40.52 14.67
CA GLN A 471 50.14 -39.49 13.88
C GLN A 471 50.77 -38.37 14.74
N ASN A 472 50.52 -38.37 16.05
CA ASN A 472 51.01 -37.34 16.97
C ASN A 472 52.34 -37.67 17.69
N GLU A 473 52.85 -38.91 17.60
CA GLU A 473 54.17 -39.26 18.15
C GLU A 473 55.33 -38.81 17.23
N GLU A 474 55.09 -38.68 15.92
CA GLU A 474 56.10 -38.29 14.95
C GLU A 474 56.38 -36.77 14.96
N ILE A 475 55.37 -35.96 15.30
CA ILE A 475 55.49 -34.50 15.43
C ILE A 475 56.13 -34.11 16.78
N ALA A 476 55.86 -34.87 17.85
CA ALA A 476 56.48 -34.67 19.16
C ALA A 476 57.99 -34.97 19.17
N ALA A 477 58.44 -35.95 18.38
CA ALA A 477 59.87 -36.29 18.22
C ALA A 477 60.67 -35.22 17.44
N ILE A 478 60.00 -34.45 16.57
CA ILE A 478 60.60 -33.35 15.79
C ILE A 478 60.73 -32.08 16.65
N LEU A 479 59.77 -31.80 17.52
CA LEU A 479 59.77 -30.62 18.40
C LEU A 479 60.69 -30.74 19.63
N ALA A 480 61.07 -31.96 20.03
CA ALA A 480 62.03 -32.20 21.11
C ALA A 480 63.51 -31.91 20.74
N LYS A 481 63.78 -31.51 19.48
CA LYS A 481 65.14 -31.19 18.98
C LYS A 481 65.40 -29.68 18.80
N VAL A 482 64.47 -28.82 19.20
CA VAL A 482 64.62 -27.36 19.07
C VAL A 482 65.28 -26.78 20.34
N PRO A 483 66.43 -26.08 20.24
CA PRO A 483 67.10 -25.46 21.40
C PRO A 483 66.26 -24.35 22.08
N ASP A 484 66.46 -24.19 23.39
CA ASP A 484 65.60 -23.43 24.33
C ASP A 484 65.55 -21.89 24.14
N ASP A 485 66.24 -21.31 23.17
CA ASP A 485 66.40 -19.85 23.05
C ASP A 485 65.19 -19.10 22.44
N TYR A 486 64.10 -19.80 22.10
CA TYR A 486 62.95 -19.22 21.36
C TYR A 486 61.56 -19.49 21.97
N LYS A 487 61.40 -19.43 23.30
CA LYS A 487 60.08 -19.36 23.95
C LYS A 487 59.81 -17.97 24.54
N PRO A 488 58.89 -17.15 23.98
CA PRO A 488 58.51 -15.87 24.58
C PRO A 488 57.62 -16.04 25.81
N THR A 489 58.03 -15.37 26.89
CA THR A 489 57.50 -15.34 28.26
C THR A 489 56.17 -14.57 28.37
N GLN A 490 55.20 -15.13 29.11
CA GLN A 490 53.99 -14.41 29.55
C GLN A 490 54.23 -13.73 30.90
N HIS A 491 54.22 -12.40 30.94
CA HIS A 491 53.99 -11.62 32.16
C HIS A 491 53.31 -10.29 31.82
N LEU A 492 52.06 -10.12 32.26
CA LEU A 492 51.62 -9.05 33.17
C LEU A 492 50.10 -9.10 33.30
N ALA A 493 49.65 -9.58 34.46
CA ALA A 493 48.30 -9.39 34.97
C ALA A 493 48.20 -8.01 35.62
N ILE A 494 47.05 -7.34 35.48
CA ILE A 494 46.65 -6.21 36.33
C ILE A 494 45.29 -6.56 36.97
N PRO A 495 45.11 -6.38 38.29
CA PRO A 495 44.01 -6.96 39.05
C PRO A 495 42.83 -5.99 39.29
N SER A 496 41.68 -6.56 39.66
CA SER A 496 40.48 -5.90 40.16
C SER A 496 40.53 -5.73 41.69
N ARG A 497 40.11 -4.55 42.20
CA ARG A 497 39.57 -4.19 43.54
C ARG A 497 39.61 -2.65 43.69
N ASP A 498 38.75 -1.89 44.38
CA ASP A 498 37.78 -2.09 45.46
C ASP A 498 36.71 -0.96 45.43
N TRP A 499 35.65 -1.16 46.22
CA TRP A 499 34.52 -0.36 46.71
C TRP A 499 34.64 1.19 46.83
N ASP A 500 33.65 1.91 46.27
CA ASP A 500 32.62 2.77 46.94
C ASP A 500 31.59 3.28 45.91
#